data_AF-A0A640MMQ8-F1
#
_entry.id   AF-A0A640MMQ8-F1
#
_cell.length_a   1.000
_cell.length_b   1.000
_cell.length_c   1.000
_cell.angle_alpha   90.00
_cell.angle_beta   90.00
_cell.angle_gamma   90.00
#
_symmetry.space_group_name_H-M   'P 1'
#
loop_
_entity.id
_entity.type
_entity.pdbx_description
1 polymer ?
#
loop_
_entity_poly.entity_id
_entity_poly.type
_entity_poly.pdbx_seq_one_letter_code
_entity_poly.pdbx_strand_id
1 'polypeptide(L)' 'MLEKYRYPMALALFAVILPFIGTFFTYVDQQGIVHEPGFYTIIIGEILLLFSGIWFVRVYLAKRKRKN' A
#
# COMPACT_ATOMS: atom_id res chain seq x y z
N MET A 1 1.87 20.79 -8.19
CA MET A 1 2.55 19.54 -8.62
C MET A 1 2.16 18.33 -7.77
N LEU A 2 1.98 18.47 -6.45
CA LEU A 2 1.59 17.36 -5.57
C LEU A 2 0.20 16.76 -5.86
N GLU A 3 -0.78 17.57 -6.29
CA GLU A 3 -2.16 17.07 -6.48
C GLU A 3 -2.26 15.90 -7.46
N LYS A 4 -1.43 15.88 -8.52
CA LYS A 4 -1.38 14.77 -9.48
C LYS A 4 -0.75 13.49 -8.92
N TYR A 5 0.09 13.61 -7.90
CA TYR A 5 0.72 12.49 -7.21
C TYR A 5 0.03 12.14 -5.89
N ARG A 6 -1.00 12.91 -5.48
CA ARG A 6 -1.73 12.71 -4.22
C ARG A 6 -2.27 11.29 -4.10
N TYR A 7 -2.88 10.77 -5.16
CA TYR A 7 -3.44 9.42 -5.19
C TYR A 7 -2.38 8.31 -5.12
N PRO A 8 -1.33 8.27 -5.96
CA PRO A 8 -0.28 7.27 -5.81
C PRO A 8 0.48 7.39 -4.48
N MET A 9 0.72 8.60 -3.97
CA MET A 9 1.33 8.78 -2.65
C MET A 9 0.45 8.25 -1.53
N ALA A 10 -0.87 8.49 -1.58
CA ALA A 10 -1.80 7.93 -0.61
C ALA A 10 -1.83 6.40 -0.66
N LEU A 11 -1.86 5.80 -1.86
CA LEU A 11 -1.81 4.35 -2.04
C LEU A 11 -0.52 3.74 -1.47
N ALA A 12 0.64 4.37 -1.73
CA ALA A 12 1.91 3.93 -1.18
C ALA A 12 1.94 4.06 0.35
N LEU A 13 1.37 5.13 0.91
CA LEU A 13 1.29 5.33 2.35
C LEU A 13 0.39 4.27 3.00
N PHE A 14 -0.79 4.00 2.42
CA PHE A 14 -1.68 2.95 2.89
C PHE A 14 -1.03 1.57 2.83
N ALA A 15 -0.30 1.28 1.75
CA ALA A 15 0.42 0.01 1.62
C ALA A 15 1.43 -0.24 2.74
N VAL A 16 2.06 0.82 3.24
CA VAL A 16 3.02 0.73 4.36
C VAL A 16 2.31 0.66 5.70
N ILE A 17 1.24 1.43 5.92
CA ILE A 17 0.55 1.51 7.21
C ILE A 17 -0.32 0.26 7.50
N LEU A 18 -0.96 -0.33 6.47
CA LEU A 18 -1.88 -1.45 6.65
C LEU A 18 -1.26 -2.64 7.41
N PRO A 19 -0.04 -3.11 7.05
CA PRO A 19 0.65 -4.16 7.78
C PRO A 19 0.80 -3.89 9.27
N PHE A 20 1.20 -2.66 9.65
CA PHE A 20 1.34 -2.30 11.07
C PHE A 20 0.00 -2.30 11.80
N ILE A 21 -1.07 -1.81 11.17
CA ILE A 21 -2.41 -1.89 11.76
C ILE A 21 -2.82 -3.35 11.98
N GLY A 22 -2.53 -4.23 11.01
CA GLY A 22 -2.83 -5.65 11.10
C GLY A 22 -2.15 -6.35 12.28
N THR A 23 -0.95 -5.91 12.68
CA THR A 23 -0.22 -6.52 13.81
C THR A 23 -0.92 -6.33 15.16
N PHE A 24 -1.71 -5.26 15.35
CA PHE A 24 -2.46 -5.02 16.59
C PHE A 24 -3.54 -6.07 16.87
N PHE A 25 -3.95 -6.82 15.84
CA PHE A 25 -4.95 -7.88 15.96
C PHE A 25 -4.32 -9.26 16.17
N THR A 26 -3.01 -9.32 16.42
CA THR A 26 -2.32 -10.57 16.73
C THR A 26 -2.65 -11.02 18.14
N TYR A 27 -3.10 -12.26 18.30
CA TYR A 27 -3.41 -12.83 19.61
C TYR A 27 -3.10 -14.33 19.66
N VAL A 28 -3.01 -14.86 20.88
CA VAL A 28 -2.87 -16.30 21.14
C VAL A 28 -4.19 -16.81 21.71
N ASP A 29 -4.72 -17.89 21.15
CA ASP A 29 -5.96 -18.49 21.65
C ASP A 29 -5.74 -19.39 22.88
N GLN A 30 -6.82 -19.97 23.40
CA GLN A 30 -6.78 -20.84 24.58
C GLN A 30 -6.02 -22.16 24.32
N GLN A 31 -5.87 -22.55 23.05
CA GLN A 31 -5.14 -23.72 22.61
C GLN A 31 -3.65 -23.43 22.37
N GLY A 32 -3.20 -22.19 22.57
CA GLY A 32 -1.81 -21.77 22.33
C GLY A 32 -1.48 -21.52 20.86
N ILE A 33 -2.49 -21.44 19.98
CA ILE A 33 -2.31 -21.14 18.56
C ILE A 33 -2.21 -19.62 18.39
N VAL A 34 -1.18 -19.19 17.66
CA VAL A 34 -0.98 -17.79 17.30
C VAL A 34 -1.84 -17.47 16.08
N HIS A 35 -2.71 -16.47 16.22
CA HIS A 35 -3.51 -15.93 15.13
C HIS A 35 -2.92 -14.61 14.69
N GLU A 36 -2.44 -14.55 13.45
CA GLU A 36 -1.82 -13.37 12.83
C GLU A 36 -2.68 -12.84 11.67
N PRO A 37 -3.89 -12.31 11.91
CA PRO A 37 -4.76 -11.82 10.85
C PRO A 37 -4.11 -10.67 10.05
N GLY A 38 -3.16 -9.96 10.67
CA GLY A 38 -2.32 -8.96 10.00
C GLY A 38 -1.47 -9.51 8.86
N PHE A 39 -1.19 -10.81 8.80
CA PHE A 39 -0.41 -11.41 7.72
C PHE A 39 -1.03 -11.15 6.33
N TYR A 40 -2.36 -11.25 6.21
CA TYR A 40 -3.05 -10.97 4.94
C TYR A 40 -2.98 -9.51 4.51
N THR A 41 -2.75 -8.58 5.45
CA THR A 41 -2.62 -7.15 5.14
C THR A 41 -1.31 -6.82 4.41
N ILE A 42 -0.30 -7.70 4.51
CA ILE A 42 0.96 -7.60 3.75
C ILE A 42 0.68 -7.76 2.26
N ILE A 43 -0.07 -8.80 1.87
CA ILE A 43 -0.45 -9.07 0.47
C ILE A 43 -1.25 -7.89 -0.11
N ILE A 44 -2.19 -7.35 0.68
CA ILE A 44 -2.95 -6.16 0.29
C ILE A 44 -2.00 -4.95 0.09
N GLY A 45 -1.03 -4.77 0.98
CA GLY A 45 -0.02 -3.72 0.87
C GLY A 45 0.81 -3.82 -0.41
N GLU A 46 1.28 -5.02 -0.77
CA GLU A 46 2.03 -5.26 -2.01
C GLU A 46 1.22 -4.88 -3.26
N ILE A 47 -0.05 -5.27 -3.30
CA ILE A 47 -0.96 -4.93 -4.39
C ILE A 47 -1.13 -3.39 -4.49
N LEU A 48 -1.32 -2.70 -3.36
CA LEU A 48 -1.43 -1.25 -3.32
C LEU A 48 -0.16 -0.55 -3.80
N LEU A 49 1.02 -1.07 -3.45
CA LEU A 49 2.32 -0.58 -3.94
C LEU A 49 2.45 -0.74 -5.46
N LEU A 50 2.06 -1.90 -6.01
CA LEU A 50 2.07 -2.12 -7.46
C LEU A 50 1.16 -1.12 -8.18
N PHE A 51 -0.07 -0.93 -7.72
CA PHE A 51 -0.98 0.05 -8.31
C PHE A 51 -0.45 1.48 -8.20
N SER A 52 0.14 1.83 -7.05
CA SER A 52 0.79 3.13 -6.86
C SER A 52 1.91 3.36 -7.87
N GLY A 53 2.79 2.37 -8.06
CA GLY A 53 3.89 2.44 -9.03
C GLY A 53 3.42 2.60 -10.47
N ILE A 54 2.44 1.80 -10.90
CA ILE A 54 1.84 1.90 -12.25
C ILE A 54 1.26 3.31 -12.47
N TRP A 55 0.54 3.84 -11.48
CA TRP A 55 -0.06 5.17 -11.57
C TRP A 55 1.02 6.26 -11.63
N PHE A 56 2.06 6.15 -10.80
CA PHE A 56 3.18 7.08 -10.80
C PHE A 56 3.87 7.15 -12.16
N VAL A 57 4.17 5.99 -12.76
CA VAL A 57 4.75 5.89 -14.11
C VAL A 57 3.82 6.54 -15.14
N ARG A 58 2.51 6.28 -15.07
CA ARG A 58 1.54 6.88 -16.00
C ARG A 58 1.50 8.41 -15.89
N VAL A 59 1.48 8.96 -14.69
CA VAL A 59 1.51 10.41 -14.45
C VAL A 59 2.81 11.03 -14.94
N TYR A 60 3.94 10.35 -14.68
CA TYR A 60 5.26 10.78 -15.12
C TYR A 60 5.36 10.84 -16.66
N LEU A 61 4.94 9.77 -17.35
CA LEU A 61 4.94 9.70 -18.81
C LEU A 61 4.00 10.74 -19.45
N ALA A 62 2.81 10.94 -18.87
CA ALA A 62 1.87 11.97 -19.33
C ALA A 62 2.44 13.39 -19.19
N LYS A 63 3.26 13.64 -18.16
CA LYS A 63 3.97 14.92 -18.00
C LYS A 63 5.08 15.07 -19.05
N ARG A 64 5.86 14.01 -19.33
CA ARG A 64 6.92 14.02 -20.34
C ARG A 64 6.37 14.34 -21.74
N LYS A 65 5.24 13.73 -22.13
CA LYS A 65 4.58 13.99 -23.42
C LYS A 65 4.03 15.42 -23.60
N ARG A 66 3.78 16.17 -22.52
CA ARG A 66 3.33 17.57 -22.61
C ARG A 66 4.48 18.56 -22.73
N LYS A 67 5.72 18.11 -22.51
CA LYS A 67 6.91 18.96 -22.49
C LYS A 67 7.74 18.85 -23.79
N ASN A 68 7.50 17.78 -24.56
CA ASN A 68 7.92 17.64 -25.96
C ASN A 68 6.80 18.12 -26.87
#